data_AF-A0A5P2C370-F1
#
_entry.id   AF-A0A5P2C370-F1
#
_cell.length_a   1.000
_cell.length_b   1.000
_cell.length_c   1.000
_cell.angle_alpha   90.00
_cell.angle_beta   90.00
_cell.angle_gamma   90.00
#
_symmetry.space_group_name_H-M   'P 1'
#
loop_
_entity.id
_entity.type
_entity.pdbx_description
1 polymer ?
#
loop_
_entity_poly.entity_id
_entity_poly.type
_entity_poly.pdbx_seq_one_letter_code
_entity_poly.pdbx_strand_id
1 'polypeptide(L)'
;MTTLPDGRIIPPLTADEPTMLTSRLDLHRATLAVKCAGLDDERTPRTPVEPSPLLNRRIRAGRSLDDTGRLGAEDAAFVGGEEAVSLRWILVHLIEEYARHNGHADLLRERVDGVTGS
;
A
#
# COMPACT_ATOMS: atom_id res chain seq x y z
N MET A 1 -5.40 9.09 19.74
CA MET A 1 -4.82 8.65 18.45
C MET A 1 -4.45 9.90 17.69
N THR A 2 -3.19 10.06 17.28
CA THR A 2 -2.72 11.28 16.62
C THR A 2 -3.00 11.21 15.12
N THR A 3 -3.41 12.31 14.52
CA THR A 3 -3.74 12.40 13.08
C THR A 3 -2.93 13.49 12.39
N LEU A 4 -2.67 13.32 11.10
CA LEU A 4 -2.17 14.39 10.23
C LEU A 4 -3.28 15.43 9.97
N PRO A 5 -2.94 16.63 9.47
CA PRO A 5 -3.93 17.69 9.18
C PRO A 5 -5.04 17.26 8.21
N ASP A 6 -4.77 16.29 7.34
CA ASP A 6 -5.73 15.72 6.37
C ASP A 6 -6.53 14.52 6.92
N GLY A 7 -6.43 14.25 8.23
CA GLY A 7 -7.21 13.21 8.92
C GLY A 7 -6.61 11.81 8.88
N ARG A 8 -5.51 11.58 8.14
CA ARG A 8 -4.82 10.28 8.17
C ARG A 8 -4.29 9.98 9.58
N ILE A 9 -4.42 8.73 10.01
CA ILE A 9 -3.93 8.27 11.32
C ILE A 9 -2.40 8.14 11.27
N ILE A 10 -1.71 8.77 12.21
CA ILE A 10 -0.25 8.61 12.36
C ILE A 10 0.01 7.25 13.04
N PRO A 11 0.83 6.36 12.43
CA PRO A 11 1.23 5.12 13.07
C PRO A 11 1.90 5.38 14.43
N PRO A 12 1.68 4.52 15.42
CA PRO A 12 2.36 4.67 16.71
C PRO A 12 3.89 4.60 16.51
N LEU A 13 4.63 5.39 17.29
CA LEU A 13 6.10 5.33 17.29
C LEU A 13 6.62 4.13 18.09
N THR A 14 5.80 3.59 19.00
CA THR A 14 6.09 2.41 19.84
C THR A 14 4.85 1.51 19.90
N ALA A 15 5.00 0.26 19.44
CA ALA A 15 3.94 -0.77 19.46
C ALA A 15 4.57 -2.16 19.24
N ASP A 16 3.78 -3.22 19.40
CA ASP A 16 4.17 -4.55 18.92
C ASP A 16 4.33 -4.58 17.38
N GLU A 17 5.08 -5.57 16.89
CA GLU A 17 5.41 -5.70 15.47
C GLU A 17 4.16 -5.77 14.57
N PRO A 18 3.12 -6.59 14.87
CA PRO A 18 1.89 -6.62 14.06
C PRO A 18 1.20 -5.26 13.98
N THR A 19 1.07 -4.56 15.11
CA THR A 19 0.44 -3.23 15.19
C THR A 19 1.24 -2.21 14.40
N MET A 20 2.57 -2.25 14.48
CA MET A 20 3.44 -1.35 13.73
C MET A 20 3.30 -1.54 12.22
N LEU A 21 3.40 -2.78 11.72
CA LEU A 21 3.33 -3.09 10.29
C LEU A 21 1.95 -2.76 9.70
N THR A 22 0.88 -3.15 10.38
CA THR A 22 -0.49 -2.88 9.91
C THR A 22 -0.80 -1.39 9.90
N SER A 23 -0.45 -0.65 10.96
CA SER A 23 -0.63 0.81 11.00
C SER A 23 0.18 1.51 9.91
N ARG A 24 1.40 1.02 9.62
CA ARG A 24 2.24 1.59 8.55
C ARG A 24 1.63 1.36 7.17
N LEU A 25 1.15 0.15 6.90
CA LEU A 25 0.46 -0.17 5.65
C LEU A 25 -0.79 0.69 5.47
N ASP A 26 -1.58 0.87 6.53
CA ASP A 26 -2.79 1.69 6.49
C ASP A 26 -2.48 3.17 6.21
N LEU A 27 -1.42 3.72 6.80
CA LEU A 27 -0.97 5.08 6.48
C LEU A 27 -0.62 5.22 4.99
N HIS A 28 0.14 4.28 4.43
CA HIS A 28 0.55 4.35 3.02
C HIS A 28 -0.63 4.21 2.05
N ARG A 29 -1.61 3.36 2.38
CA ARG A 29 -2.88 3.25 1.65
C ARG A 29 -3.67 4.55 1.70
N ALA A 30 -3.82 5.14 2.89
CA ALA A 30 -4.53 6.39 3.06
C ALA A 30 -3.84 7.55 2.34
N THR A 31 -2.50 7.54 2.29
CA THR A 31 -1.71 8.53 1.56
C THR A 31 -1.97 8.47 0.07
N LEU A 32 -1.98 7.26 -0.51
CA LEU A 32 -2.25 7.09 -1.92
C LEU A 32 -3.68 7.55 -2.26
N ALA A 33 -4.65 7.23 -1.40
CA ALA A 33 -6.03 7.68 -1.56
C ALA A 33 -6.15 9.21 -1.56
N VAL A 34 -5.46 9.91 -0.66
CA VAL A 34 -5.42 11.38 -0.64
C VAL A 34 -4.80 11.92 -1.94
N LYS A 35 -3.69 11.35 -2.41
CA LYS A 35 -3.03 11.78 -3.65
C LYS A 35 -3.84 11.53 -4.90
N CYS A 36 -4.71 10.52 -4.88
CA CYS A 36 -5.62 10.23 -5.98
C CYS A 36 -6.94 11.01 -5.91
N ALA A 37 -7.22 11.71 -4.81
CA ALA A 37 -8.47 12.44 -4.64
C ALA A 37 -8.57 13.60 -5.65
N GLY A 38 -9.73 13.74 -6.29
CA GLY A 38 -9.99 14.82 -7.25
C GLY A 38 -9.32 14.65 -8.62
N LEU A 39 -8.77 13.47 -8.95
CA LEU A 39 -8.25 13.13 -10.28
C LEU A 39 -9.35 12.73 -11.29
N ASP A 40 -10.58 13.19 -11.08
CA ASP A 40 -11.71 12.90 -11.96
C ASP A 40 -11.60 13.74 -13.24
N ASP A 41 -10.86 13.26 -14.22
CA ASP A 41 -10.77 13.89 -15.54
C ASP A 41 -11.58 13.09 -16.58
N GLU A 42 -12.32 13.77 -17.47
CA GLU A 42 -13.13 13.12 -18.53
C GLU A 42 -12.28 12.30 -19.51
N ARG A 43 -10.96 12.50 -19.50
CA ARG A 43 -9.95 11.81 -20.31
C ARG A 43 -9.29 10.61 -19.63
N THR A 44 -9.55 10.35 -18.35
CA THR A 44 -9.06 9.14 -17.68
C THR A 44 -9.80 7.92 -18.25
N PRO A 45 -9.09 6.88 -18.75
CA PRO A 45 -9.74 5.63 -19.14
C PRO A 45 -10.58 5.11 -17.97
N ARG A 46 -11.91 5.07 -18.16
CA ARG A 46 -12.84 4.58 -17.13
C ARG A 46 -12.76 3.08 -16.91
N THR A 47 -12.03 2.37 -17.78
CA THR A 47 -11.76 0.95 -17.61
C THR A 47 -10.87 0.78 -16.38
N PRO A 48 -11.37 0.16 -15.29
CA PRO A 48 -10.52 -0.14 -14.15
C PRO A 48 -9.36 -1.00 -14.65
N VAL A 49 -8.14 -0.58 -14.37
CA VAL A 49 -7.00 -1.48 -14.49
C VAL A 49 -7.17 -2.53 -13.39
N GLU A 50 -7.16 -3.81 -13.77
CA GLU A 50 -7.20 -4.89 -12.77
C GLU A 50 -6.09 -4.65 -11.75
N PRO A 51 -6.44 -4.45 -10.46
CA PRO A 51 -5.44 -4.18 -9.46
C PRO A 51 -4.54 -5.42 -9.32
N SER A 52 -3.25 -5.20 -9.08
CA SER A 52 -2.34 -6.29 -8.74
C SER A 52 -2.97 -7.13 -7.61
N PRO A 53 -3.10 -8.47 -7.78
CA PRO A 53 -3.76 -9.34 -6.79
C PRO A 53 -3.16 -9.21 -5.39
N LEU A 54 -1.87 -8.91 -5.31
CA LEU A 54 -1.15 -8.70 -4.07
C LEU A 54 -1.61 -7.40 -3.37
N LEU A 55 -1.75 -6.31 -4.13
CA LEU A 55 -1.99 -4.96 -3.62
C LEU A 55 -3.34 -4.83 -2.87
N ASN A 56 -4.37 -5.52 -3.37
CA ASN A 56 -5.73 -5.48 -2.82
C ASN A 56 -5.99 -6.54 -1.73
N ARG A 57 -4.96 -7.26 -1.28
CA ARG A 57 -5.17 -8.30 -0.27
C ARG A 57 -5.53 -7.68 1.08
N ARG A 58 -6.74 -7.97 1.56
CA ARG A 58 -7.17 -7.62 2.92
C ARG A 58 -6.53 -8.60 3.90
N ILE A 59 -5.72 -8.08 4.82
CA ILE A 59 -5.17 -8.87 5.92
C ILE A 59 -6.26 -9.06 6.98
N ARG A 60 -6.51 -10.32 7.35
CA ARG A 60 -7.45 -10.66 8.42
C ARG A 60 -6.78 -10.42 9.77
N ALA A 61 -7.44 -9.69 10.66
CA ALA A 61 -6.96 -9.47 12.02
C ALA A 61 -6.75 -10.80 12.77
N GLY A 62 -5.75 -10.84 13.65
CA GLY A 62 -5.47 -11.98 14.54
C GLY A 62 -4.65 -13.12 13.93
N ARG A 63 -4.03 -12.94 12.76
CA ARG A 63 -3.05 -13.88 12.18
C ARG A 63 -1.66 -13.62 12.74
N SER A 64 -0.88 -14.68 12.94
CA SER A 64 0.53 -14.54 13.30
C SER A 64 1.32 -14.00 12.10
N LEU A 65 2.36 -13.20 12.36
CA LEU A 65 3.27 -12.76 11.31
C LEU A 65 4.05 -13.92 10.67
N ASP A 66 4.24 -15.00 11.42
CA ASP A 66 4.88 -16.23 10.96
C ASP A 66 3.92 -17.16 10.21
N ASP A 67 2.62 -16.83 10.16
CA ASP A 67 1.67 -17.63 9.42
C ASP A 67 2.03 -17.63 7.93
N THR A 68 2.15 -18.82 7.37
CA THR A 68 2.49 -19.00 5.97
C THR A 68 1.25 -19.23 5.10
N GLY A 69 1.38 -18.85 3.84
CA GLY A 69 0.45 -19.15 2.77
C GLY A 69 1.20 -19.46 1.48
N ARG A 70 0.45 -19.64 0.39
CA ARG A 70 0.99 -19.93 -0.93
C ARG A 70 0.62 -18.82 -1.92
N LEU A 71 1.59 -18.37 -2.71
CA LEU A 71 1.37 -17.54 -3.90
C LEU A 71 1.08 -18.43 -5.11
N GLY A 72 0.36 -17.90 -6.11
CA GLY A 72 0.29 -18.56 -7.41
C GLY A 72 1.69 -18.61 -8.05
N ALA A 73 1.93 -19.61 -8.91
CA ALA A 73 3.23 -19.75 -9.57
C ALA A 73 3.64 -18.51 -10.38
N GLU A 74 2.66 -17.84 -11.00
CA GLU A 74 2.89 -16.58 -11.72
C GLU A 74 3.33 -15.46 -10.78
N ASP A 75 2.62 -15.26 -9.66
CA ASP A 75 2.97 -14.25 -8.65
C ASP A 75 4.35 -14.53 -8.02
N ALA A 76 4.63 -15.80 -7.70
CA ALA A 76 5.89 -16.23 -7.12
C ALA A 76 7.09 -15.89 -8.03
N ALA A 77 6.92 -16.00 -9.35
CA ALA A 77 7.97 -15.68 -10.32
C ALA A 77 8.44 -14.22 -10.26
N PHE A 78 7.55 -13.29 -9.87
CA PHE A 78 7.91 -11.87 -9.73
C PHE A 78 8.68 -11.55 -8.44
N VAL A 79 8.67 -12.45 -7.46
CA VAL A 79 9.15 -12.18 -6.09
C VAL A 79 10.22 -13.15 -5.61
N GLY A 80 10.87 -13.86 -6.55
CA GLY A 80 12.03 -14.73 -6.28
C GLY A 80 11.78 -16.23 -6.49
N GLY A 81 10.59 -16.63 -6.93
CA GLY A 81 10.26 -17.99 -7.35
C GLY A 81 9.80 -18.93 -6.23
N GLU A 82 9.91 -18.53 -4.96
CA GLU A 82 9.36 -19.31 -3.85
C GLU A 82 7.84 -19.09 -3.72
N GLU A 83 7.07 -20.19 -3.76
CA GLU A 83 5.62 -20.10 -3.62
C GLU A 83 5.17 -19.91 -2.16
N ALA A 84 6.01 -20.27 -1.18
CA ALA A 84 5.68 -20.13 0.23
C ALA A 84 6.01 -18.71 0.72
N VAL A 85 5.05 -18.05 1.36
CA VAL A 85 5.23 -16.69 1.88
C VAL A 85 4.65 -16.56 3.28
N SER A 86 5.32 -15.80 4.14
CA SER A 86 4.81 -15.44 5.47
C SER A 86 3.96 -14.18 5.41
N LEU A 87 3.05 -14.01 6.38
CA LEU A 87 2.33 -12.76 6.54
C LEU A 87 3.27 -11.58 6.76
N ARG A 88 4.38 -11.78 7.49
CA ARG A 88 5.43 -10.77 7.66
C ARG A 88 5.96 -10.30 6.32
N TRP A 89 6.35 -11.23 5.46
CA TRP A 89 6.86 -10.90 4.14
C TRP A 89 5.82 -10.14 3.30
N ILE A 90 4.56 -10.59 3.32
CA ILE A 90 3.47 -9.92 2.60
C ILE A 90 3.30 -8.48 3.09
N LEU A 91 3.27 -8.24 4.39
CA LEU A 91 3.10 -6.90 4.95
C LEU A 91 4.25 -5.97 4.57
N VAL A 92 5.49 -6.45 4.68
CA VAL A 92 6.68 -5.67 4.29
C VAL A 92 6.65 -5.35 2.79
N HIS A 93 6.36 -6.35 1.95
CA HIS A 93 6.24 -6.16 0.52
C HIS A 93 5.15 -5.12 0.17
N LEU A 94 3.97 -5.21 0.78
CA LEU A 94 2.90 -4.23 0.53
C LEU A 94 3.27 -2.82 0.98
N ILE A 95 3.96 -2.67 2.12
CA ILE A 95 4.45 -1.35 2.56
C ILE A 95 5.40 -0.77 1.51
N GLU A 96 6.33 -1.57 0.99
CA GLU A 96 7.26 -1.15 -0.05
C GLU A 96 6.53 -0.75 -1.34
N GLU A 97 5.64 -1.60 -1.83
CA GLU A 97 4.86 -1.34 -3.05
C GLU A 97 4.05 -0.04 -2.93
N TYR A 98 3.35 0.16 -1.82
CA TYR A 98 2.60 1.41 -1.62
C TYR A 98 3.52 2.62 -1.41
N ALA A 99 4.69 2.48 -0.79
CA ALA A 99 5.65 3.58 -0.70
C ALA A 99 6.12 4.01 -2.10
N ARG A 100 6.40 3.04 -2.98
CA ARG A 100 6.77 3.30 -4.37
C ARG A 100 5.65 3.96 -5.16
N HIS A 101 4.41 3.45 -5.01
CA HIS A 101 3.24 4.06 -5.64
C HIS A 101 2.99 5.49 -5.16
N ASN A 102 3.19 5.77 -3.87
CA ASN A 102 3.08 7.12 -3.34
C ASN A 102 4.11 8.05 -3.97
N GLY A 103 5.37 7.61 -4.14
CA GLY A 103 6.40 8.39 -4.82
C GLY A 103 6.08 8.63 -6.30
N HIS A 104 5.53 7.63 -7.01
CA HIS A 104 5.05 7.84 -8.38
C HIS A 104 3.86 8.80 -8.44
N ALA A 105 2.93 8.72 -7.48
CA ALA A 105 1.78 9.61 -7.40
C ALA A 105 2.23 11.07 -7.15
N ASP A 106 3.29 11.30 -6.37
CA ASP A 106 3.88 12.62 -6.22
C ASP A 106 4.34 13.17 -7.56
N LEU A 107 5.18 12.44 -8.30
CA LEU A 107 5.66 12.89 -9.60
C LEU A 107 4.53 13.21 -10.59
N LEU A 108 3.40 12.49 -10.49
CA LEU A 108 2.21 12.78 -11.30
C LEU A 108 1.51 14.04 -10.82
N ARG A 109 1.29 14.22 -9.51
CA ARG A 109 0.66 15.42 -8.95
C ARG A 109 1.50 16.66 -9.19
N GLU A 110 2.82 16.57 -9.12
CA GLU A 110 3.72 17.68 -9.47
C GLU A 110 3.52 18.15 -10.91
N ARG A 111 3.30 17.21 -11.84
CA ARG A 111 3.03 17.51 -13.25
C ARG A 111 1.62 18.03 -13.49
N VAL A 112 0.62 17.52 -12.77
CA VAL A 112 -0.79 17.91 -12.95
C VAL A 112 -1.10 19.24 -12.28
N ASP A 113 -0.62 19.45 -11.05
CA ASP A 113 -0.96 20.61 -10.22
C ASP A 113 0.06 21.75 -10.33
N GLY A 114 1.29 21.46 -10.80
CA GLY A 114 2.39 22.42 -10.86
C GLY A 114 3.02 22.76 -9.49
N VAL A 115 2.78 21.95 -8.45
CA VAL A 115 3.33 22.14 -7.09
C VAL A 115 4.21 20.95 -6.71
N THR A 116 5.43 21.20 -6.23
CA THR A 116 6.39 20.17 -5.78
C THR A 116 6.08 19.66 -4.37
N GLY A 117 6.12 18.34 -4.15
CA GLY A 117 6.08 17.70 -2.82
C GLY A 117 4.75 17.73 -2.07
N SER A 118 3.84 16.79 -2.39
CA SER A 118 2.51 16.60 -1.75
C SER A 118 2.45 15.53 -0.65
#